data_AF-A0A5R2N0S3-F1
#
_entry.id   AF-A0A5R2N0S3-F1
#
_cell.length_a   1.000
_cell.length_b   1.000
_cell.length_c   1.000
_cell.angle_alpha   90.00
_cell.angle_beta   90.00
_cell.angle_gamma   90.00
#
_symmetry.space_group_name_H-M   'P 1'
#
loop_
_entity.id
_entity.type
_entity.pdbx_description
1 polymer ?
#
loop_
_entity_poly.entity_id
_entity_poly.type
_entity_poly.pdbx_seq_one_letter_code
_entity_poly.pdbx_strand_id
1 'polypeptide(L)' 'TRTQWYSLNFRCEVDADATRVLSFNFRVGSLIPPGEWASRGFTKYPLN' A
#
# COMPACT_ATOMS: atom_id res chain seq x y z
N THR A 1 7.39 13.20 12.59
CA THR A 1 6.75 13.19 11.25
C THR A 1 5.40 12.52 11.42
N ARG A 2 4.30 13.12 10.93
CA ARG A 2 2.95 12.54 11.13
C ARG A 2 2.76 11.38 10.15
N THR A 3 2.52 10.18 10.64
CA THR A 3 2.18 9.00 9.84
C THR A 3 0.84 9.24 9.12
N GLN A 4 0.73 8.82 7.85
CA GLN A 4 -0.43 9.09 6.98
C GLN A 4 -0.66 7.94 5.99
N TRP A 5 -1.89 7.81 5.48
CA TRP A 5 -2.25 6.83 4.44
C TRP A 5 -2.02 7.38 3.03
N TYR A 6 -1.38 6.59 2.17
CA TYR A 6 -1.15 6.90 0.75
C TYR A 6 -1.67 5.78 -0.14
N SER A 7 -2.03 6.12 -1.37
CA SER A 7 -2.31 5.12 -2.40
C SER A 7 -1.02 4.39 -2.78
N LEU A 8 -1.07 3.07 -2.92
CA LEU A 8 0.07 2.26 -3.36
C LEU A 8 -0.36 1.39 -4.55
N ASN A 9 0.38 1.50 -5.65
CA ASN A 9 0.29 0.55 -6.75
C ASN A 9 1.61 -0.23 -6.81
N PHE A 10 1.52 -1.54 -7.00
CA PHE A 10 2.71 -2.38 -7.16
C PHE A 10 2.47 -3.45 -8.22
N ARG A 11 3.56 -3.87 -8.84
CA ARG A 11 3.65 -5.03 -9.71
C ARG A 11 4.77 -5.92 -9.20
N CYS A 12 4.41 -7.14 -8.85
CA CYS A 12 5.32 -8.20 -8.47
C CYS A 12 5.30 -9.25 -9.57
N GLU A 13 6.47 -9.59 -10.10
CA GLU A 13 6.63 -10.73 -11.01
C GLU A 13 7.36 -11.81 -10.26
N VAL A 14 6.83 -13.03 -10.31
CA VAL A 14 7.37 -14.20 -9.62
C VAL A 14 7.78 -15.25 -10.64
N ASP A 15 8.62 -16.18 -10.22
CA ASP A 15 8.92 -17.37 -11.00
C ASP A 15 7.69 -18.26 -11.19
N ALA A 16 7.79 -19.23 -12.10
CA ALA A 16 6.66 -20.08 -12.46
C ALA A 16 6.10 -20.87 -11.27
N ASP A 17 6.96 -21.21 -10.31
CA ASP A 17 6.60 -21.95 -9.11
C ASP A 17 6.12 -21.03 -7.95
N ALA A 18 6.10 -19.71 -8.17
CA ALA A 18 5.76 -18.68 -7.18
C ALA A 18 6.58 -18.77 -5.88
N THR A 19 7.82 -19.26 -5.97
CA THR A 19 8.75 -19.39 -4.84
C THR A 19 9.69 -18.21 -4.70
N ARG A 20 9.88 -17.44 -5.78
CA ARG A 20 10.81 -16.32 -5.82
C ARG A 20 10.21 -15.11 -6.53
N VAL A 21 10.40 -13.93 -5.93
CA VAL A 21 10.15 -12.65 -6.59
C VAL A 21 11.30 -12.34 -7.56
N LEU A 22 10.98 -12.20 -8.84
CA LEU A 22 11.92 -11.86 -9.90
C LEU A 22 12.06 -10.35 -10.07
N SER A 23 10.95 -9.63 -9.99
CA SER A 23 10.93 -8.17 -10.07
C SER A 23 9.85 -7.59 -9.15
N PHE A 24 10.13 -6.44 -8.56
CA PHE A 24 9.18 -5.71 -7.74
C PHE A 24 9.25 -4.22 -8.06
N ASN A 25 8.17 -3.71 -8.66
CA ASN A 25 8.02 -2.30 -8.97
C ASN A 25 6.87 -1.73 -8.14
N PHE A 26 7.07 -0.54 -7.58
CA PHE A 26 6.03 0.13 -6.81
C PHE A 26 6.00 1.63 -7.07
N ARG A 27 4.80 2.21 -6.91
CA ARG A 27 4.56 3.64 -6.98
C ARG A 27 3.71 4.06 -5.79
N VAL A 28 4.25 4.98 -5.00
CA VAL A 28 3.48 5.72 -4.01
C VAL A 28 2.71 6.81 -4.75
N GLY A 29 1.39 6.75 -4.63
CA GLY A 29 0.46 7.73 -5.19
C GLY A 29 0.09 8.81 -4.17
N SER A 30 -1.04 9.45 -4.40
CA SER A 30 -1.51 10.56 -3.59
C SER A 30 -1.81 10.17 -2.14
N LEU A 31 -1.68 11.16 -1.25
CA LEU A 31 -2.20 11.12 0.11
C LEU A 31 -3.70 10.82 0.08
N ILE A 32 -4.15 9.89 0.92
CA ILE A 32 -5.56 9.61 1.10
C ILE A 32 -6.10 10.52 2.21
N PRO A 33 -7.11 11.37 1.93
CA PRO A 33 -7.66 12.28 2.94
C PRO A 33 -8.21 11.54 4.17
N PRO A 34 -7.98 12.03 5.41
CA PRO A 34 -8.50 11.42 6.63
C PRO A 34 -10.01 11.14 6.65
N GLY A 35 -10.80 11.98 5.98
CA GLY A 35 -12.24 11.77 5.84
C GLY A 35 -12.64 10.49 5.11
N GLU A 36 -11.75 9.92 4.29
CA GLU A 36 -12.00 8.66 3.57
C GLU A 36 -11.56 7.40 4.34
N TRP A 37 -10.86 7.56 5.47
CA TRP A 37 -10.21 6.43 6.12
C TRP A 37 -11.19 5.41 6.71
N ALA A 38 -12.31 5.89 7.28
CA ALA A 38 -13.31 5.02 7.88
C ALA A 38 -14.00 4.13 6.84
N SER A 39 -14.40 4.71 5.70
CA SER A 39 -15.06 3.96 4.62
C SER A 39 -14.13 2.96 3.93
N ARG A 40 -12.82 3.22 3.94
CA ARG A 40 -11.78 2.32 3.42
C ARG A 40 -11.24 1.34 4.48
N GLY A 41 -11.72 1.43 5.72
CA GLY A 41 -11.34 0.54 6.82
C GLY A 41 -9.93 0.75 7.36
N PHE A 42 -9.31 1.92 7.12
CA PHE A 42 -7.95 2.22 7.59
C PHE A 42 -7.91 2.58 9.07
N THR A 43 -9.02 3.02 9.66
CA THR A 43 -9.11 3.40 11.07
C THR A 43 -8.86 2.24 12.04
N LYS A 44 -8.94 0.98 11.56
CA LYS A 44 -8.58 -0.21 12.36
C LYS A 44 -7.07 -0.39 12.55
N TYR A 45 -6.26 0.32 11.77
CA TYR A 45 -4.81 0.26 11.81
C TYR A 45 -4.30 1.58 12.41
N PRO A 46 -3.88 1.58 13.70
CA PRO A 46 -3.38 2.79 14.33
C PRO A 46 -2.12 3.26 13.62
N LEU A 47 -2.06 4.57 13.38
CA LEU A 47 -0.88 5.23 12.86
C LEU A 47 0.01 5.55 14.05
N ASN A 48 1.08 4.76 14.21
CA ASN A 48 2.08 4.93 15.26
C ASN A 48 2.92 6.20 15.03
#